data_AF-A0A1Q3Z0E1-F1
#
_entry.id   AF-A0A1Q3Z0E1-F1
#
_cell.length_a   1.000
_cell.length_b   1.000
_cell.length_c   1.000
_cell.angle_alpha   90.00
_cell.angle_beta   90.00
_cell.angle_gamma   90.00
#
_symmetry.space_group_name_H-M   'P 1'
#
loop_
_entity.id
_entity.type
_entity.pdbx_description
1 polymer ?
#
loop_
_entity_poly.entity_id
_entity_poly.type
_entity_poly.pdbx_seq_one_letter_code
_entity_poly.pdbx_strand_id
1 'polypeptide(L)'
;MLVSPDLTPDDTLSTIAILDALLPDRLEAISRLWNALGRSPPSPPSLTAQRRSRVRQMLRVFDARRGGASYRAIAEVLFPQHRIDAMSWAGNALRETTIRLARDGAKLAAGGYRTLLRRPRKR
;
A
#
# COMPACT_ATOMS: atom_id res chain seq x y z
N MET A 1 14.88 5.38 -12.62
CA MET A 1 14.55 6.48 -13.53
C MET A 1 15.82 7.27 -13.65
N LEU A 2 16.50 7.20 -14.79
CA LEU A 2 17.63 8.07 -15.06
C LEU A 2 17.01 9.36 -15.60
N VAL A 3 17.13 10.43 -14.84
CA VAL A 3 16.67 11.77 -15.21
C VAL A 3 17.94 12.55 -15.50
N SER A 4 18.09 13.04 -16.73
CA SER A 4 19.22 13.93 -17.04
C SER A 4 19.05 15.23 -16.22
N PRO A 5 20.10 15.75 -15.57
CA PRO A 5 20.00 16.99 -14.81
C PRO A 5 19.65 18.21 -15.68
N ASP A 6 19.79 18.09 -17.00
CA ASP A 6 19.63 19.20 -17.95
C ASP A 6 18.27 19.19 -18.68
N LEU A 7 17.29 18.43 -18.18
CA LEU A 7 15.96 18.34 -18.81
C LEU A 7 15.24 19.69 -18.78
N THR A 8 14.98 20.23 -19.96
CA THR A 8 14.09 21.37 -20.20
C THR A 8 12.66 20.87 -20.50
N PRO A 9 11.62 21.69 -20.30
CA PRO A 9 10.23 21.30 -20.60
C PRO A 9 9.97 20.90 -22.05
N ASP A 10 10.81 21.34 -22.99
CA ASP A 10 10.71 21.04 -24.42
C ASP A 10 11.49 19.77 -24.83
N ASP A 11 12.23 19.15 -23.90
CA ASP A 11 13.01 17.96 -24.21
C ASP A 11 12.13 16.74 -24.45
N THR A 12 12.49 15.99 -25.49
CA THR A 12 11.80 14.74 -25.82
C THR A 12 12.10 13.67 -24.77
N LEU A 13 11.07 13.18 -24.10
CA LEU A 13 11.19 12.12 -23.11
C LEU A 13 11.27 10.75 -23.79
N SER A 14 12.30 9.98 -23.44
CA SER A 14 12.43 8.57 -23.83
C SER A 14 12.24 7.66 -22.62
N THR A 15 11.67 6.46 -22.84
CA THR A 15 11.49 5.43 -21.81
C THR A 15 12.08 4.10 -22.24
N ILE A 16 12.74 3.40 -21.32
CA ILE A 16 13.28 2.06 -21.53
C ILE A 16 12.48 1.09 -20.67
N ALA A 17 11.86 0.09 -21.29
CA ALA A 17 11.07 -0.93 -20.61
C ALA A 17 11.73 -2.31 -20.74
N ILE A 18 11.82 -3.03 -19.62
CA ILE A 18 12.31 -4.41 -19.58
C ILE A 18 11.20 -5.34 -20.07
N LEU A 19 11.53 -6.22 -21.01
CA LEU A 19 10.65 -7.29 -21.50
C LEU A 19 10.68 -8.48 -20.53
N ASP A 20 9.81 -8.45 -19.53
CA ASP A 20 9.61 -9.53 -18.56
C ASP A 20 8.11 -9.68 -18.21
N ALA A 21 7.78 -10.49 -17.20
CA ALA A 21 6.40 -10.71 -16.73
C ALA A 21 5.68 -9.44 -16.18
N LEU A 22 6.41 -8.37 -15.90
CA LEU A 22 5.91 -7.06 -15.49
C LEU A 22 5.83 -6.06 -16.66
N LEU A 23 6.19 -6.43 -17.90
CA LEU A 23 6.06 -5.55 -19.07
C LEU A 23 4.65 -4.93 -19.18
N PRO A 24 3.54 -5.66 -18.99
CA PRO A 24 2.20 -5.06 -19.02
C PRO A 24 1.98 -3.99 -17.94
N ASP A 25 2.51 -4.21 -16.73
CA ASP A 25 2.47 -3.26 -15.63
C ASP A 25 3.29 -1.99 -15.97
N ARG A 26 4.45 -2.15 -16.62
CA ARG A 26 5.29 -1.02 -17.08
C ARG A 26 4.65 -0.21 -18.21
N LEU A 27 4.05 -0.87 -19.20
CA LEU A 27 3.35 -0.18 -20.30
C LEU A 27 2.15 0.64 -19.79
N GLU A 28 1.40 0.12 -18.82
CA GLU A 28 0.31 0.88 -18.18
C GLU A 28 0.85 2.10 -17.41
N ALA A 29 1.95 1.93 -16.66
CA ALA A 29 2.59 3.04 -15.96
C ALA A 29 3.09 4.14 -16.92
N ILE A 30 3.72 3.76 -18.04
CA ILE A 30 4.18 4.68 -19.09
C ILE A 30 2.98 5.41 -19.71
N SER A 31 1.91 4.69 -20.06
CA SER A 31 0.70 5.30 -20.62
C SER A 31 0.07 6.33 -19.67
N ARG A 32 0.07 6.05 -18.37
CA ARG A 32 -0.44 7.00 -17.36
C ARG A 32 0.46 8.21 -17.19
N LEU A 33 1.78 8.01 -17.22
CA LEU A 33 2.74 9.10 -17.20
C LEU A 33 2.51 10.02 -18.41
N TRP A 34 2.41 9.45 -19.61
CA TRP A 34 2.11 10.21 -20.83
C TRP A 34 0.80 11.00 -20.71
N ASN A 35 -0.27 10.36 -20.24
CA ASN A 35 -1.56 11.03 -20.03
C ASN A 35 -1.47 12.15 -18.98
N ALA A 36 -0.68 11.98 -17.92
CA ALA A 36 -0.46 12.98 -16.88
C ALA A 36 0.35 14.20 -17.34
N LEU A 37 1.18 14.03 -18.38
CA LEU A 37 1.96 15.11 -18.97
C LEU A 37 1.12 15.98 -19.92
N GLY A 38 0.19 15.37 -20.67
CA GLY A 38 -0.66 16.09 -21.63
C GLY A 38 -2.04 16.52 -21.10
N ARG A 39 -2.50 15.96 -19.96
CA ARG A 39 -3.82 16.18 -19.35
C ARG A 39 -3.75 15.95 -17.83
N SER A 40 -4.84 16.18 -17.12
CA SER A 40 -4.95 15.76 -15.72
C SER A 40 -4.79 14.23 -15.62
N PRO A 41 -3.94 13.72 -14.71
CA PRO A 41 -3.62 12.30 -14.62
C PRO A 41 -4.89 11.43 -14.47
N PRO A 42 -5.07 10.36 -15.28
CA PRO A 42 -6.14 9.41 -15.04
C PRO A 42 -5.99 8.84 -13.63
N SER A 43 -7.11 8.74 -12.91
CA SER A 43 -7.08 8.22 -11.54
C SER A 43 -6.41 6.84 -11.52
N PRO A 44 -5.45 6.59 -10.62
CA PRO A 44 -4.81 5.28 -10.50
C PRO A 44 -5.85 4.18 -10.28
N PRO A 45 -5.56 2.89 -10.61
CA PRO A 45 -6.60 1.87 -10.59
C PRO A 45 -7.11 1.80 -9.16
N SER A 46 -8.34 2.22 -8.94
CA SER A 46 -8.75 2.60 -7.60
C SER A 46 -8.74 1.33 -6.73
N LEU A 47 -7.90 1.33 -5.69
CA LEU A 47 -8.16 0.45 -4.57
C LEU A 47 -9.59 0.74 -4.14
N THR A 48 -10.43 -0.29 -4.06
CA THR A 48 -11.77 -0.15 -3.51
C THR A 48 -11.67 0.53 -2.14
N ALA A 49 -12.69 1.31 -1.77
CA ALA A 49 -12.68 2.04 -0.49
C ALA A 49 -12.34 1.12 0.70
N GLN A 50 -12.86 -0.11 0.67
CA GLN A 50 -12.56 -1.17 1.63
C GLN A 50 -11.07 -1.56 1.63
N ARG A 51 -10.48 -1.86 0.46
CA ARG A 51 -9.06 -2.23 0.37
C ARG A 51 -8.14 -1.09 0.80
N ARG A 52 -8.48 0.15 0.46
CA ARG A 52 -7.76 1.37 0.90
C ARG A 52 -7.86 1.55 2.41
N SER A 53 -9.03 1.34 3.01
CA SER A 53 -9.22 1.39 4.46
C SER A 53 -8.36 0.33 5.17
N ARG A 54 -8.40 -0.91 4.67
CA ARG A 54 -7.62 -2.04 5.20
C ARG A 54 -6.10 -1.77 5.15
N VAL A 55 -5.58 -1.27 4.02
CA VAL A 55 -4.15 -0.91 3.89
C VAL A 55 -3.76 0.18 4.89
N ARG A 56 -4.58 1.22 5.06
CA ARG A 56 -4.32 2.27 6.07
C ARG A 56 -4.28 1.71 7.49
N GLN A 57 -5.19 0.80 7.83
CA GLN A 57 -5.16 0.11 9.14
C GLN A 57 -3.89 -0.73 9.31
N MET A 58 -3.49 -1.49 8.30
CA MET A 58 -2.25 -2.30 8.34
C MET A 58 -1.02 -1.42 8.62
N LEU A 59 -0.90 -0.27 7.93
CA LEU A 59 0.21 0.66 8.13
C LEU A 59 0.17 1.32 9.51
N ARG A 60 -0.99 1.80 9.98
CA ARG A 60 -1.12 2.37 11.33
C ARG A 60 -0.73 1.38 12.43
N VAL A 61 -1.16 0.12 12.30
CA VAL A 61 -0.78 -0.95 13.24
C VAL A 61 0.71 -1.23 13.19
N PHE A 62 1.29 -1.27 11.99
CA PHE A 62 2.73 -1.46 11.81
C PHE A 62 3.52 -0.32 12.49
N ASP A 63 3.13 0.93 12.26
CA ASP A 63 3.79 2.10 12.86
C ASP A 63 3.68 2.07 14.39
N ALA A 64 2.50 1.76 14.93
CA ALA A 64 2.29 1.63 16.37
C ALA A 64 3.14 0.51 16.97
N ARG A 65 3.26 -0.65 16.29
CA ARG A 65 4.14 -1.75 16.73
C ARG A 65 5.61 -1.37 16.68
N ARG A 66 6.03 -0.65 15.64
CA ARG A 66 7.40 -0.13 15.52
C ARG A 66 7.71 0.90 16.62
N GLY A 67 6.70 1.67 17.03
CA GLY A 67 6.76 2.57 18.18
C GLY A 67 6.64 1.89 19.56
N GLY A 68 6.61 0.56 19.63
CA GLY A 68 6.60 -0.19 20.90
C GLY A 68 5.22 -0.44 21.52
N ALA A 69 4.13 0.03 20.90
CA ALA A 69 2.79 -0.19 21.44
C ALA A 69 2.45 -1.69 21.48
N SER A 70 1.84 -2.15 22.58
CA SER A 70 1.40 -3.54 22.71
C SER A 70 0.23 -3.83 21.75
N TYR A 71 0.06 -5.09 21.33
CA TYR A 71 -1.10 -5.49 20.51
C TYR A 71 -2.43 -5.15 21.19
N ARG A 72 -2.48 -5.21 22.52
CA ARG A 72 -3.66 -4.87 23.30
C ARG A 72 -3.97 -3.37 23.20
N ALA A 73 -2.98 -2.50 23.44
CA ALA A 73 -3.16 -1.05 23.33
C ALA A 73 -3.60 -0.63 21.92
N ILE A 74 -3.04 -1.27 20.89
CA ILE A 74 -3.47 -1.06 19.51
C ILE A 74 -4.92 -1.49 19.30
N ALA A 75 -5.31 -2.66 19.83
CA ALA A 75 -6.68 -3.16 19.70
C ALA A 75 -7.71 -2.26 20.41
N GLU A 76 -7.37 -1.71 21.57
CA GLU A 76 -8.22 -0.77 22.32
C GLU A 76 -8.52 0.48 21.48
N VAL A 77 -7.54 0.98 20.71
CA VAL A 77 -7.72 2.12 19.79
C VAL A 77 -8.47 1.72 18.50
N LEU A 78 -8.23 0.52 17.97
CA LEU A 78 -8.86 0.07 16.72
C LEU A 78 -10.33 -0.33 16.90
N PHE A 79 -10.69 -0.85 18.07
CA PHE A 79 -12.00 -1.42 18.35
C PHE A 79 -12.63 -0.76 19.59
N PRO A 80 -12.83 0.57 19.59
CA PRO A 80 -13.26 1.31 20.78
C PRO A 80 -14.64 0.90 21.31
N GLN A 81 -15.45 0.26 20.46
CA GLN A 81 -16.78 -0.26 20.80
C GLN A 81 -16.71 -1.60 21.57
N HIS A 82 -15.55 -2.23 21.67
CA HIS A 82 -15.37 -3.52 22.32
C HIS A 82 -14.58 -3.34 23.62
N ARG A 83 -15.11 -3.88 24.72
CA ARG A 83 -14.37 -3.92 25.98
C ARG A 83 -13.31 -5.01 25.92
N ILE A 84 -12.04 -4.61 25.89
CA ILE A 84 -10.90 -5.54 25.87
C ILE A 84 -10.45 -5.78 27.30
N ASP A 85 -10.83 -6.91 27.88
CA ASP A 85 -10.40 -7.31 29.22
C ASP A 85 -9.06 -8.07 29.17
N ALA A 86 -8.23 -7.93 30.20
CA ALA A 86 -6.92 -8.56 30.30
C ALA A 86 -7.03 -10.08 30.40
N MET A 87 -8.02 -10.56 31.16
CA MET A 87 -8.25 -11.98 31.36
C MET A 87 -8.73 -12.67 30.09
N SER A 88 -9.51 -11.98 29.25
CA SER A 88 -10.03 -12.52 27.98
C SER A 88 -9.15 -12.21 26.76
N TRP A 89 -7.96 -11.63 26.95
CA TRP A 89 -7.09 -11.26 25.85
C TRP A 89 -6.51 -12.47 25.11
N ALA A 90 -6.17 -13.54 25.84
CA ALA A 90 -5.73 -14.80 25.26
C ALA A 90 -6.90 -15.47 24.51
N GLY A 91 -6.69 -15.85 23.25
CA GLY A 91 -7.75 -16.45 22.41
C GLY A 91 -8.78 -15.45 21.84
N ASN A 92 -8.61 -14.15 22.05
CA ASN A 92 -9.54 -13.13 21.57
C ASN A 92 -9.47 -12.93 20.04
N ALA A 93 -10.61 -12.85 19.36
CA ALA A 93 -10.66 -12.57 17.92
C ALA A 93 -10.08 -11.19 17.52
N LEU A 94 -10.20 -10.19 18.40
CA LEU A 94 -9.62 -8.86 18.20
C LEU A 94 -8.09 -8.89 18.30
N ARG A 95 -7.55 -9.74 19.17
CA ARG A 95 -6.10 -10.01 19.25
C ARG A 95 -5.60 -10.57 17.94
N GLU A 96 -6.22 -11.63 17.43
CA GLU A 96 -5.81 -12.26 16.19
C GLU A 96 -5.95 -11.33 14.98
N THR A 97 -7.01 -10.53 14.94
CA THR A 97 -7.19 -9.49 13.93
C THR A 97 -6.05 -8.45 13.97
N THR A 98 -5.70 -7.98 15.17
CA THR A 98 -4.64 -6.98 15.36
C THR A 98 -3.25 -7.53 14.99
N ILE A 99 -2.96 -8.78 15.38
CA ILE A 99 -1.72 -9.47 15.00
C ILE A 99 -1.64 -9.63 13.48
N ARG A 100 -2.74 -10.00 12.83
CA ARG A 100 -2.79 -10.14 11.38
C ARG A 100 -2.55 -8.81 10.67
N LEU A 101 -3.18 -7.74 11.14
CA LEU A 101 -2.93 -6.37 10.65
C LEU A 101 -1.45 -5.98 10.78
N ALA A 102 -0.81 -6.29 11.91
CA ALA A 102 0.60 -6.01 12.11
C ALA A 102 1.51 -6.79 11.15
N ARG A 103 1.26 -8.09 11.00
CA ARG A 103 2.01 -8.96 10.08
C ARG A 103 1.86 -8.49 8.63
N ASP A 104 0.64 -8.17 8.21
CA ASP A 104 0.37 -7.70 6.85
C ASP A 104 0.97 -6.30 6.61
N GLY A 105 0.92 -5.42 7.62
CA GLY A 105 1.58 -4.11 7.58
C GLY A 105 3.10 -4.23 7.44
N ALA A 106 3.73 -5.14 8.20
CA ALA A 106 5.15 -5.42 8.07
C ALA A 106 5.52 -5.94 6.66
N LYS A 107 4.71 -6.85 6.09
CA LYS A 107 4.88 -7.31 4.70
C LYS A 107 4.75 -6.18 3.69
N LEU A 108 3.79 -5.27 3.88
CA LEU A 108 3.66 -4.09 3.03
C LEU A 108 4.92 -3.24 3.10
N ALA A 109 5.39 -2.89 4.29
CA ALA A 109 6.58 -2.06 4.51
C ALA A 109 7.87 -2.71 3.96
N ALA A 110 7.99 -4.03 4.05
CA ALA A 110 9.12 -4.80 3.52
C ALA A 110 9.15 -4.93 1.98
N GLY A 111 8.39 -4.11 1.25
CA GLY A 111 8.36 -4.10 -0.21
C GLY A 111 7.11 -4.71 -0.84
N GLY A 112 6.23 -5.33 -0.04
CA GLY A 112 4.94 -5.87 -0.50
C GLY A 112 4.02 -4.80 -1.09
N TYR A 113 4.20 -3.52 -0.72
CA TYR A 113 3.46 -2.39 -1.29
C TYR A 113 3.54 -2.32 -2.83
N ARG A 114 4.61 -2.85 -3.45
CA ARG A 114 4.76 -2.88 -4.92
C ARG A 114 3.63 -3.63 -5.61
N THR A 115 2.96 -4.55 -4.92
CA THR A 115 1.78 -5.26 -5.44
C THR A 115 0.57 -4.35 -5.64
N LEU A 116 0.50 -3.22 -4.93
CA LEU A 116 -0.56 -2.22 -5.09
C LEU A 116 -0.42 -1.41 -6.38
N LEU A 117 0.80 -1.36 -6.95
CA LEU A 117 1.10 -0.67 -8.20
C LEU A 117 0.85 -1.54 -9.43
N ARG A 118 0.65 -2.85 -9.23
CA ARG A 118 0.37 -3.77 -10.33
C ARG A 118 -1.06 -3.59 -10.81
N ARG A 119 -1.25 -3.79 -12.12
CA ARG A 119 -2.56 -3.89 -12.74
C ARG A 119 -3.38 -4.97 -12.03
N PRO A 120 -4.69 -4.75 -11.79
CA PRO A 120 -5.57 -5.82 -11.37
C PRO A 120 -5.53 -6.95 -12.40
N ARG A 121 -4.93 -8.09 -12.04
CA ARG A 121 -5.01 -9.30 -12.84
C ARG A 121 -6.42 -9.87 -12.62
N LYS A 122 -7.27 -9.87 -13.66
CA LYS A 122 -8.47 -10.71 -13.64
C LYS A 122 -7.96 -12.16 -13.51
N ARG A 123 -8.43 -12.86 -12.47
CA ARG A 123 -8.29 -14.31 -12.40
C ARG A 123 -9.36 -14.95 -13.27
#